data_AF-A1TA59-F1
#
_entry.id   AF-A1TA59-F1
#
_cell.length_a   1.000
_cell.length_b   1.000
_cell.length_c   1.000
_cell.angle_alpha   90.00
_cell.angle_beta   90.00
_cell.angle_gamma   90.00
#
_symmetry.space_group_name_H-M   'P 1'
#
loop_
_entity.id
_entity.type
_entity.pdbx_description
1 polymer ?
#
loop_
_entity_poly.entity_id
_entity_poly.type
_entity_poly.pdbx_seq_one_letter_code
_entity_poly.pdbx_strand_id
1 'polypeptide(L)'
;MTADDLHPSTHLRAAAWVPDDVEDRPWEEAVALAADWIWERSREEDLAPLLVSNAQNAASFGYADLDEIIRAGGHATPQSSSRPDRGPVLAFVPDERSLHFAMGLARGYSLAVVEGSTPLAEWAAGAAAINLLTGQVTTSQVDDDVRKDLDSVIFYGGRNGWTGADEKAQMRRYLGDHISGGRLTPDQAAAYALSSQSVSDRGAKRLRELLNRNR
;
A
#
# COMPACT_ATOMS: atom_id res chain seq x y z
N MET A 1 -5.80 13.25 -21.72
CA MET A 1 -5.41 13.13 -20.30
C MET A 1 -3.93 13.40 -20.23
N THR A 2 -3.53 14.54 -19.68
CA THR A 2 -2.13 14.96 -19.56
C THR A 2 -1.49 14.26 -18.36
N ALA A 3 -0.17 14.06 -18.37
CA ALA A 3 0.55 13.40 -17.28
C ALA A 3 0.50 14.14 -15.93
N ASP A 4 -0.11 15.34 -15.89
CA ASP A 4 -0.18 16.23 -14.71
C ASP A 4 -1.21 15.82 -13.64
N ASP A 5 -2.09 14.83 -13.91
CA ASP A 5 -3.13 14.40 -12.95
C ASP A 5 -2.72 13.18 -12.10
N LEU A 6 -1.49 12.66 -12.25
CA LEU A 6 -1.02 11.48 -11.51
C LEU A 6 -0.30 11.88 -10.22
N HIS A 7 -0.52 11.09 -9.16
CA HIS A 7 0.17 11.29 -7.89
C HIS A 7 1.70 11.19 -8.09
N PRO A 8 2.50 12.18 -7.66
CA PRO A 8 3.92 12.28 -8.03
C PRO A 8 4.77 11.11 -7.55
N SER A 9 4.43 10.53 -6.39
CA SER A 9 5.21 9.45 -5.78
C SER A 9 4.72 8.05 -6.13
N THR A 10 3.44 7.87 -6.44
CA THR A 10 2.85 6.52 -6.67
C THR A 10 2.40 6.32 -8.11
N HIS A 11 2.27 7.39 -8.90
CA HIS A 11 1.70 7.42 -10.24
C HIS A 11 0.28 6.83 -10.32
N LEU A 12 -0.44 6.82 -9.21
CA LEU A 12 -1.86 6.48 -9.16
C LEU A 12 -2.69 7.69 -9.61
N ARG A 13 -3.82 7.43 -10.26
CA ARG A 13 -4.79 8.48 -10.60
C ARG A 13 -5.61 8.90 -9.37
N ALA A 14 -5.99 7.92 -8.55
CA ALA A 14 -6.58 8.11 -7.24
C ALA A 14 -6.26 6.91 -6.36
N ALA A 15 -6.31 7.11 -5.04
CA ALA A 15 -6.14 6.03 -4.08
C ALA A 15 -7.25 6.08 -3.03
N ALA A 16 -7.66 4.91 -2.57
CA ALA A 16 -8.59 4.76 -1.45
C ALA A 16 -8.14 3.61 -0.55
N TRP A 17 -8.52 3.71 0.72
CA TRP A 17 -8.09 2.79 1.75
C TRP A 17 -9.22 2.60 2.77
N VAL A 18 -9.49 1.35 3.10
CA VAL A 18 -10.36 0.95 4.22
C VAL A 18 -9.43 0.49 5.35
N PRO A 19 -9.30 1.24 6.45
CA PRO A 19 -8.48 0.83 7.60
C PRO A 19 -9.11 -0.35 8.35
N ASP A 20 -8.23 -1.12 9.01
CA ASP A 20 -8.55 -2.22 9.93
C ASP A 20 -8.56 -1.73 11.39
N ASP A 21 -9.05 -0.52 11.63
CA ASP A 21 -9.01 0.19 12.92
C ASP A 21 -10.32 0.12 13.72
N VAL A 22 -11.38 -0.47 13.15
CA VAL A 22 -12.64 -0.70 13.86
C VAL A 22 -12.70 -2.15 14.31
N GLU A 23 -12.69 -2.31 15.63
CA GLU A 23 -12.88 -3.60 16.28
C GLU A 23 -14.17 -4.26 15.81
N ASP A 24 -14.09 -5.56 15.47
CA ASP A 24 -15.21 -6.40 15.05
C ASP A 24 -15.99 -5.96 13.80
N ARG A 25 -15.42 -5.09 12.93
CA ARG A 25 -16.09 -4.78 11.66
C ARG A 25 -16.17 -6.05 10.79
N PRO A 26 -17.35 -6.38 10.23
CA PRO A 26 -17.45 -7.44 9.24
C PRO A 26 -16.60 -7.11 8.01
N TRP A 27 -15.83 -8.10 7.54
CA TRP A 27 -15.05 -7.96 6.32
C TRP A 27 -15.90 -7.62 5.10
N GLU A 28 -17.15 -8.07 5.09
CA GLU A 28 -18.15 -7.78 4.07
C GLU A 28 -18.36 -6.27 3.90
N GLU A 29 -18.42 -5.51 4.99
CA GLU A 29 -18.62 -4.06 4.94
C GLU A 29 -17.39 -3.35 4.38
N ALA A 30 -16.20 -3.77 4.81
CA ALA A 30 -14.94 -3.23 4.32
C ALA A 30 -14.74 -3.50 2.82
N VAL A 31 -15.10 -4.72 2.38
CA VAL A 31 -15.08 -5.13 0.98
C VAL A 31 -16.07 -4.30 0.16
N ALA A 32 -17.31 -4.14 0.64
CA ALA A 32 -18.34 -3.38 -0.06
C ALA A 32 -17.90 -1.93 -0.30
N LEU A 33 -17.37 -1.25 0.73
CA LEU A 33 -16.87 0.13 0.60
C LEU A 33 -15.78 0.25 -0.48
N ALA A 34 -14.79 -0.65 -0.46
CA ALA A 34 -13.72 -0.63 -1.45
C ALA A 34 -14.20 -1.00 -2.86
N ALA A 35 -15.14 -1.96 -2.97
CA ALA A 35 -15.71 -2.39 -4.22
C ALA A 35 -16.55 -1.28 -4.87
N ASP A 36 -17.43 -0.62 -4.11
CA ASP A 36 -18.23 0.50 -4.59
C ASP A 36 -17.35 1.62 -5.14
N TRP A 37 -16.33 2.01 -4.36
CA TRP A 37 -15.40 3.05 -4.77
C TRP A 37 -14.64 2.67 -6.04
N ILE A 38 -14.07 1.46 -6.13
CA ILE A 38 -13.28 1.08 -7.31
C ILE A 38 -14.17 0.93 -8.55
N TRP A 39 -15.41 0.48 -8.41
CA TRP A 39 -16.36 0.42 -9.52
C TRP A 39 -16.73 1.80 -10.07
N GLU A 40 -16.88 2.80 -9.20
CA GLU A 40 -17.06 4.18 -9.63
C GLU A 40 -15.86 4.67 -10.44
N ARG A 41 -14.63 4.46 -9.93
CA ARG A 41 -13.40 4.81 -10.65
C ARG A 41 -13.29 4.08 -11.99
N SER A 42 -13.62 2.79 -12.02
CA SER A 42 -13.62 1.96 -13.22
C SER A 42 -14.54 2.47 -14.33
N ARG A 43 -15.70 3.03 -13.99
CA ARG A 43 -16.61 3.65 -14.96
C ARG A 43 -16.02 4.92 -15.56
N GLU A 44 -15.29 5.71 -14.78
CA GLU A 44 -14.58 6.89 -15.27
C GLU A 44 -13.31 6.55 -16.07
N GLU A 45 -12.70 5.40 -15.77
CA GLU A 45 -11.45 4.92 -16.37
C GLU A 45 -11.69 3.97 -17.56
N ASP A 46 -12.95 3.64 -17.86
CA ASP A 46 -13.40 2.77 -18.96
C ASP A 46 -12.72 1.38 -18.95
N LEU A 47 -12.47 0.84 -17.76
CA LEU A 47 -11.86 -0.47 -17.56
C LEU A 47 -12.45 -1.16 -16.33
N ALA A 48 -12.72 -2.47 -16.46
CA ALA A 48 -13.12 -3.29 -15.32
C ALA A 48 -12.00 -3.36 -14.28
N PRO A 49 -12.32 -3.34 -12.98
CA PRO A 49 -11.32 -3.44 -11.93
C PRO A 49 -10.77 -4.86 -11.82
N LEU A 50 -9.49 -4.97 -11.48
CA LEU A 50 -8.80 -6.23 -11.21
C LEU A 50 -8.69 -6.44 -9.70
N LEU A 51 -8.96 -7.67 -9.23
CA LEU A 51 -8.69 -8.05 -7.86
C LEU A 51 -7.22 -8.49 -7.70
N VAL A 52 -6.52 -7.92 -6.72
CA VAL A 52 -5.22 -8.41 -6.24
C VAL A 52 -5.36 -8.93 -4.82
N SER A 53 -4.80 -10.11 -4.55
CA SER A 53 -4.74 -10.66 -3.19
C SER A 53 -3.49 -11.53 -2.97
N ASN A 54 -3.29 -11.95 -1.72
CA ASN A 54 -2.16 -12.80 -1.32
C ASN A 54 -2.33 -14.28 -1.74
N ALA A 55 -3.57 -14.77 -1.80
CA ALA A 55 -3.88 -16.17 -2.06
C ALA A 55 -4.29 -16.40 -3.51
N GLN A 56 -3.85 -17.52 -4.11
CA GLN A 56 -4.18 -17.86 -5.50
C GLN A 56 -5.65 -18.25 -5.70
N ASN A 57 -6.32 -18.74 -4.66
CA ASN A 57 -7.73 -19.13 -4.73
C ASN A 57 -8.63 -18.02 -4.24
N ALA A 58 -9.03 -17.11 -5.14
CA ALA A 58 -9.97 -16.06 -4.78
C ALA A 58 -11.40 -16.54 -4.53
N ALA A 59 -11.79 -17.68 -5.12
CA ALA A 59 -13.09 -18.33 -4.92
C ALA A 59 -13.36 -18.77 -3.46
N SER A 60 -12.36 -18.74 -2.58
CA SER A 60 -12.53 -19.06 -1.16
C SER A 60 -12.72 -17.86 -0.24
N PHE A 61 -12.75 -16.63 -0.76
CA PHE A 61 -12.95 -15.45 0.09
C PHE A 61 -14.40 -15.32 0.58
N GLY A 62 -15.38 -15.77 -0.22
CA GLY A 62 -16.78 -15.79 0.19
C GLY A 62 -17.49 -14.43 0.16
N TYR A 63 -16.91 -13.43 -0.52
CA TYR A 63 -17.48 -12.08 -0.65
C TYR A 63 -18.00 -11.84 -2.06
N ALA A 64 -19.31 -11.57 -2.19
CA ALA A 64 -19.98 -11.41 -3.48
C ALA A 64 -19.39 -10.28 -4.34
N ASP A 65 -18.99 -9.17 -3.73
CA ASP A 65 -18.41 -8.03 -4.45
C ASP A 65 -17.03 -8.37 -5.04
N LEU A 66 -16.21 -9.16 -4.34
CA LEU A 66 -14.96 -9.65 -4.88
C LEU A 66 -15.21 -10.61 -6.05
N ASP A 67 -16.19 -11.52 -5.92
CA ASP A 67 -16.58 -12.43 -6.99
C ASP A 67 -17.08 -11.70 -8.25
N GLU A 68 -17.71 -10.53 -8.10
CA GLU A 68 -18.08 -9.67 -9.22
C GLU A 68 -16.85 -9.07 -9.92
N ILE A 69 -15.91 -8.52 -9.16
CA ILE A 69 -14.65 -7.98 -9.69
C ILE A 69 -13.87 -9.07 -10.44
N ILE A 70 -13.77 -10.27 -9.85
CA ILE A 70 -13.07 -11.41 -10.46
C ILE A 70 -13.72 -11.81 -11.79
N ARG A 71 -15.06 -11.83 -11.86
CA ARG A 71 -15.78 -12.16 -13.10
C ARG A 71 -15.59 -11.10 -14.19
N ALA A 72 -15.44 -9.83 -13.81
CA ALA A 72 -15.37 -8.72 -14.76
C ALA A 72 -13.95 -8.41 -15.25
N GLY A 73 -13.00 -8.22 -14.33
CA GLY A 73 -11.61 -7.84 -14.65
C GLY A 73 -10.57 -8.89 -14.27
N GLY A 74 -10.95 -9.92 -13.52
CA GLY A 74 -10.08 -11.05 -13.18
C GLY A 74 -9.45 -10.95 -11.78
N HIS A 75 -8.55 -11.89 -11.54
CA HIS A 75 -7.80 -12.01 -10.29
C HIS A 75 -6.31 -12.19 -10.57
N ALA A 76 -5.47 -11.50 -9.82
CA ALA A 76 -4.03 -11.60 -9.92
C ALA A 76 -3.38 -11.77 -8.55
N THR A 77 -2.26 -12.48 -8.53
CA THR A 77 -1.42 -12.60 -7.35
C THR A 77 0.03 -12.31 -7.74
N PRO A 78 0.90 -11.88 -6.80
CA PRO A 78 2.32 -11.65 -7.10
C PRO A 78 3.11 -12.88 -7.57
N GLN A 79 2.48 -14.06 -7.59
CA GLN A 79 3.07 -15.33 -8.00
C GLN A 79 2.60 -15.77 -9.39
N SER A 80 1.61 -15.11 -10.00
CA SER A 80 1.10 -15.50 -11.32
C SER A 80 2.17 -15.28 -12.40
N SER A 81 2.29 -16.25 -13.31
CA SER A 81 3.21 -16.17 -14.46
C SER A 81 2.69 -15.23 -15.56
N SER A 82 1.37 -15.12 -15.69
CA SER A 82 0.72 -14.09 -16.51
C SER A 82 0.65 -12.76 -15.74
N ARG A 83 1.03 -11.69 -16.42
CA ARG A 83 0.82 -10.32 -15.94
C ARG A 83 -0.39 -9.75 -16.65
N PRO A 84 -1.47 -9.44 -15.93
CA PRO A 84 -2.56 -8.65 -16.48
C PRO A 84 -2.07 -7.29 -16.98
N ASP A 85 -2.84 -6.71 -17.89
CA ASP A 85 -2.66 -5.31 -18.26
C ASP A 85 -2.93 -4.39 -17.08
N ARG A 86 -2.44 -3.15 -17.18
CA ARG A 86 -2.69 -2.13 -16.16
C ARG A 86 -4.16 -1.69 -16.21
N GLY A 87 -4.71 -1.39 -15.04
CA GLY A 87 -6.10 -0.93 -14.90
C GLY A 87 -6.41 -0.56 -13.46
N PRO A 88 -7.67 -0.22 -13.16
CA PRO A 88 -8.13 -0.03 -11.78
C PRO A 88 -7.92 -1.31 -10.97
N VAL A 89 -7.47 -1.19 -9.73
CA VAL A 89 -7.18 -2.35 -8.87
C VAL A 89 -7.86 -2.22 -7.52
N LEU A 90 -8.44 -3.32 -7.04
CA LEU A 90 -8.74 -3.52 -5.63
C LEU A 90 -7.73 -4.51 -5.04
N ALA A 91 -6.98 -4.09 -4.03
CA ALA A 91 -6.09 -4.97 -3.27
C ALA A 91 -6.77 -5.38 -1.96
N PHE A 92 -7.05 -6.67 -1.81
CA PHE A 92 -7.69 -7.22 -0.62
C PHE A 92 -6.65 -7.77 0.36
N VAL A 93 -6.62 -7.22 1.57
CA VAL A 93 -5.73 -7.56 2.69
C VAL A 93 -4.26 -7.75 2.27
N PRO A 94 -3.65 -6.78 1.55
CA PRO A 94 -2.33 -6.99 0.99
C PRO A 94 -1.24 -6.96 2.06
N ASP A 95 -0.21 -7.79 1.84
CA ASP A 95 1.11 -7.62 2.44
C ASP A 95 1.98 -6.66 1.60
N GLU A 96 3.24 -6.42 1.98
CA GLU A 96 4.12 -5.50 1.26
C GLU A 96 4.33 -5.91 -0.21
N ARG A 97 4.33 -7.21 -0.49
CA ARG A 97 4.59 -7.75 -1.83
C ARG A 97 3.39 -7.58 -2.75
N SER A 98 2.20 -7.92 -2.27
CA SER A 98 0.95 -7.77 -3.01
C SER A 98 0.54 -6.32 -3.17
N LEU A 99 0.81 -5.46 -2.18
CA LEU A 99 0.59 -4.02 -2.33
C LEU A 99 1.50 -3.42 -3.41
N HIS A 100 2.80 -3.70 -3.36
CA HIS A 100 3.73 -3.23 -4.39
C HIS A 100 3.35 -3.75 -5.79
N PHE A 101 2.89 -5.00 -5.88
CA PHE A 101 2.37 -5.56 -7.13
C PHE A 101 1.09 -4.85 -7.61
N ALA A 102 0.13 -4.61 -6.72
CA ALA A 102 -1.10 -3.86 -7.01
C ALA A 102 -0.81 -2.44 -7.50
N MET A 103 0.13 -1.74 -6.87
CA MET A 103 0.59 -0.41 -7.32
C MET A 103 1.19 -0.45 -8.74
N GLY A 104 1.91 -1.52 -9.07
CA GLY A 104 2.47 -1.72 -10.42
C GLY A 104 1.39 -1.91 -11.49
N LEU A 105 0.31 -2.62 -11.16
CA LEU A 105 -0.84 -2.84 -12.02
C LEU A 105 -1.74 -1.60 -12.12
N ALA A 106 -1.90 -0.86 -11.03
CA ALA A 106 -2.68 0.38 -10.96
C ALA A 106 -1.94 1.62 -11.46
N ARG A 107 -0.72 1.51 -11.97
CA ARG A 107 0.04 2.66 -12.46
C ARG A 107 -0.69 3.37 -13.61
N GLY A 108 -1.08 4.62 -13.38
CA GLY A 108 -1.91 5.42 -14.30
C GLY A 108 -3.41 5.31 -14.06
N TYR A 109 -3.83 4.50 -13.08
CA TYR A 109 -5.21 4.17 -12.75
C TYR A 109 -5.46 4.28 -11.24
N SER A 110 -6.68 3.98 -10.82
CA SER A 110 -7.06 4.02 -9.41
C SER A 110 -6.73 2.73 -8.64
N LEU A 111 -6.42 2.86 -7.36
CA LEU A 111 -6.16 1.74 -6.44
C LEU A 111 -6.99 1.88 -5.17
N ALA A 112 -7.83 0.89 -4.88
CA ALA A 112 -8.49 0.73 -3.59
C ALA A 112 -7.79 -0.38 -2.78
N VAL A 113 -7.61 -0.16 -1.47
CA VAL A 113 -7.00 -1.14 -0.57
C VAL A 113 -7.91 -1.42 0.60
N VAL A 114 -8.20 -2.69 0.84
CA VAL A 114 -8.78 -3.16 2.11
C VAL A 114 -7.62 -3.62 2.99
N GLU A 115 -7.37 -2.89 4.09
CA GLU A 115 -6.32 -3.23 5.04
C GLU A 115 -6.63 -4.53 5.79
N GLY A 116 -5.59 -5.18 6.28
CA GLY A 116 -5.71 -6.22 7.30
C GLY A 116 -4.55 -6.12 8.27
N SER A 117 -3.99 -7.25 8.68
CA SER A 117 -2.97 -7.28 9.75
C SER A 117 -1.67 -6.50 9.49
N THR A 118 -1.38 -6.12 8.23
CA THR A 118 -0.25 -5.25 7.91
C THR A 118 -0.74 -3.80 7.91
N PRO A 119 -0.28 -2.94 8.82
CA PRO A 119 -0.72 -1.54 8.85
C PRO A 119 -0.24 -0.78 7.60
N LEU A 120 -1.15 -0.06 6.94
CA LEU A 120 -0.92 0.67 5.69
C LEU A 120 -1.23 2.16 5.82
N ALA A 121 -1.59 2.67 7.00
CA ALA A 121 -1.90 4.08 7.23
C ALA A 121 -0.85 5.05 6.65
N GLU A 122 0.45 4.75 6.83
CA GLU A 122 1.52 5.60 6.27
C GLU A 122 1.69 5.48 4.76
N TRP A 123 1.36 4.31 4.18
CA TRP A 123 1.26 4.19 2.73
C TRP A 123 0.06 5.01 2.22
N ALA A 124 -1.10 4.90 2.87
CA ALA A 124 -2.32 5.61 2.52
C ALA A 124 -2.10 7.13 2.57
N ALA A 125 -1.44 7.63 3.62
CA ALA A 125 -1.02 9.03 3.70
C ALA A 125 -0.07 9.43 2.56
N GLY A 126 0.96 8.63 2.30
CA GLY A 126 1.93 8.89 1.23
C GLY A 126 1.35 8.77 -0.18
N ALA A 127 0.23 8.07 -0.36
CA ALA A 127 -0.52 7.96 -1.61
C ALA A 127 -1.65 8.99 -1.74
N ALA A 128 -1.84 9.85 -0.73
CA ALA A 128 -3.00 10.73 -0.58
C ALA A 128 -4.34 9.97 -0.72
N ALA A 129 -4.39 8.75 -0.18
CA ALA A 129 -5.55 7.88 -0.27
C ALA A 129 -6.72 8.41 0.57
N ILE A 130 -7.94 8.32 0.03
CA ILE A 130 -9.16 8.61 0.78
C ILE A 130 -9.42 7.47 1.78
N ASN A 131 -9.55 7.79 3.05
CA ASN A 131 -10.07 6.86 4.04
C ASN A 131 -11.57 6.69 3.82
N LEU A 132 -12.00 5.52 3.37
CA LEU A 132 -13.38 5.27 2.94
C LEU A 132 -14.39 5.26 4.10
N LEU A 133 -13.95 5.25 5.36
CA LEU A 133 -14.84 5.37 6.52
C LEU A 133 -15.18 6.81 6.85
N THR A 134 -14.25 7.73 6.57
CA THR A 134 -14.41 9.14 6.91
C THR A 134 -14.65 10.02 5.69
N GLY A 135 -14.37 9.51 4.49
CA GLY A 135 -14.38 10.25 3.23
C GLY A 135 -13.28 11.31 3.15
N GLN A 136 -12.31 11.33 4.08
CA GLN A 136 -11.24 12.33 4.12
C GLN A 136 -9.95 11.77 3.51
N VAL A 137 -9.11 12.65 2.96
CA VAL A 137 -7.75 12.29 2.57
C VAL A 137 -6.95 11.92 3.82
N THR A 138 -6.27 10.78 3.77
CA THR A 138 -5.47 10.26 4.88
C THR A 138 -4.25 11.15 5.11
N THR A 139 -4.01 11.54 6.36
CA THR A 139 -2.82 12.28 6.79
C THR A 139 -1.88 11.36 7.56
N SER A 140 -0.58 11.58 7.45
CA SER A 140 0.41 10.80 8.20
C SER A 140 0.24 11.02 9.71
N GLN A 141 0.43 9.94 10.48
CA GLN A 141 0.47 9.97 11.94
C GLN A 141 1.89 10.16 12.48
N VAL A 142 2.89 10.17 11.58
CA VAL A 142 4.30 10.35 11.91
C VAL A 142 4.66 11.83 11.83
N ASP A 143 5.28 12.33 12.90
CA ASP A 143 5.72 13.73 13.00
C ASP A 143 6.64 14.14 11.83
N ASP A 144 6.54 15.40 11.42
CA ASP A 144 7.28 15.94 10.27
C ASP A 144 8.79 15.76 10.33
N ASP A 145 9.40 15.88 11.52
CA ASP A 145 10.83 15.67 11.72
C ASP A 145 11.21 14.20 11.53
N VAL A 146 10.38 13.27 12.01
CA VAL A 146 10.57 11.82 11.82
C VAL A 146 10.41 11.45 10.34
N ARG A 147 9.44 12.05 9.63
CA ARG A 147 9.26 11.85 8.18
C ARG A 147 10.46 12.34 7.38
N LYS A 148 11.06 13.47 7.75
CA LYS A 148 12.28 13.98 7.12
C LYS A 148 13.47 13.01 7.29
N ASP A 149 13.57 12.37 8.46
CA ASP A 149 14.58 11.35 8.71
C ASP A 149 14.29 10.06 7.93
N LEU A 150 13.02 9.66 7.79
CA LEU A 150 12.59 8.56 6.93
C LEU A 150 12.93 8.82 5.46
N ASP A 151 12.62 10.01 4.93
CA ASP A 151 12.95 10.41 3.56
C ASP A 151 14.46 10.33 3.32
N SER A 152 15.26 10.77 4.30
CA SER A 152 16.72 10.64 4.26
C SER A 152 17.13 9.17 4.19
N VAL A 153 16.61 8.32 5.08
CA VAL A 153 16.93 6.88 5.09
C VAL A 153 16.52 6.17 3.80
N ILE A 154 15.38 6.54 3.22
CA ILE A 154 14.90 6.04 1.91
C ILE A 154 15.80 6.52 0.78
N PHE A 155 16.22 7.78 0.80
CA PHE A 155 17.11 8.33 -0.23
C PHE A 155 18.43 7.56 -0.31
N TYR A 156 19.03 7.23 0.84
CA TYR A 156 20.32 6.52 0.87
C TYR A 156 20.20 5.01 0.66
N GLY A 157 19.19 4.35 1.24
CA GLY A 157 19.10 2.88 1.26
C GLY A 157 17.89 2.26 0.55
N GLY A 158 16.94 3.07 0.07
CA GLY A 158 15.70 2.56 -0.52
C GLY A 158 15.95 1.71 -1.77
N ARG A 159 16.82 2.20 -2.68
CA ARG A 159 17.12 1.53 -3.96
C ARG A 159 17.77 0.16 -3.81
N ASN A 160 18.61 -0.02 -2.81
CA ASN A 160 19.27 -1.31 -2.54
C ASN A 160 18.57 -2.12 -1.43
N GLY A 161 17.50 -1.57 -0.85
CA GLY A 161 16.77 -2.17 0.27
C GLY A 161 17.66 -2.37 1.49
N TRP A 162 18.55 -1.43 1.81
CA TRP A 162 19.42 -1.43 2.99
C TRP A 162 20.27 -2.70 3.14
N THR A 163 20.87 -3.21 2.05
CA THR A 163 21.78 -4.37 2.09
C THR A 163 23.15 -4.03 2.68
N GLY A 164 23.69 -2.84 2.41
CA GLY A 164 25.03 -2.44 2.80
C GLY A 164 25.17 -2.05 4.28
N ALA A 165 26.42 -1.93 4.73
CA ALA A 165 26.74 -1.63 6.13
C ALA A 165 26.50 -0.16 6.47
N ASP A 166 26.84 0.74 5.55
CA ASP A 166 26.72 2.19 5.74
C ASP A 166 25.25 2.61 5.80
N GLU A 167 24.40 2.08 4.93
CA GLU A 167 22.96 2.37 4.93
C GLU A 167 22.29 1.85 6.20
N LYS A 168 22.73 0.70 6.72
CA LYS A 168 22.26 0.18 8.02
C LYS A 168 22.73 1.06 9.18
N ALA A 169 23.97 1.53 9.17
CA ALA A 169 24.49 2.43 10.19
C ALA A 169 23.72 3.76 10.17
N GLN A 170 23.43 4.28 8.97
CA GLN A 170 22.66 5.49 8.78
C GLN A 170 21.20 5.33 9.24
N MET A 171 20.53 4.26 8.82
CA MET A 171 19.17 3.93 9.29
C MET A 171 19.12 3.89 10.83
N ARG A 172 20.10 3.24 11.49
CA ARG A 172 20.16 3.23 12.96
C ARG A 172 20.36 4.62 13.54
N ARG A 173 21.23 5.43 12.95
CA ARG A 173 21.51 6.79 13.42
C ARG A 173 20.30 7.71 13.35
N TYR A 174 19.52 7.64 12.26
CA TYR A 174 18.38 8.54 12.04
C TYR A 174 17.09 8.03 12.68
N LEU A 175 16.86 6.71 12.71
CA LEU A 175 15.58 6.16 13.19
C LEU A 175 15.67 5.54 14.59
N GLY A 176 16.86 5.25 15.11
CA GLY A 176 17.04 4.56 16.38
C GLY A 176 16.33 5.25 17.54
N ASP A 177 16.58 6.55 17.73
CA ASP A 177 15.99 7.33 18.80
C ASP A 177 14.46 7.46 18.66
N HIS A 178 13.94 7.56 17.42
CA HIS A 178 12.50 7.61 17.16
C HIS A 178 11.81 6.27 17.48
N ILE A 179 12.45 5.14 17.15
CA ILE A 179 11.96 3.80 17.51
C ILE A 179 11.98 3.60 19.04
N SER A 180 13.11 3.89 19.69
CA SER A 180 13.25 3.73 21.15
C SER A 180 12.33 4.68 21.93
N GLY A 181 12.08 5.87 21.40
CA GLY A 181 11.15 6.85 21.96
C GLY A 181 9.68 6.59 21.63
N GLY A 182 9.36 5.57 20.83
CA GLY A 182 7.99 5.23 20.44
C GLY A 182 7.33 6.21 19.47
N ARG A 183 8.10 7.12 18.85
CA ARG A 183 7.62 8.10 17.85
C ARG A 183 7.43 7.49 16.46
N LEU A 184 8.01 6.31 16.24
CA LEU A 184 7.93 5.55 15.00
C LEU A 184 7.88 4.07 15.34
N THR A 185 7.01 3.32 14.67
CA THR A 185 7.05 1.85 14.71
C THR A 185 7.73 1.29 13.46
N PRO A 186 8.32 0.07 13.55
CA PRO A 186 8.86 -0.61 12.37
C PRO A 186 7.83 -0.83 11.25
N ASP A 187 6.56 -1.04 11.58
CA ASP A 187 5.48 -1.19 10.60
C ASP A 187 5.15 0.14 9.91
N GLN A 188 5.04 1.24 10.67
CA GLN A 188 4.87 2.59 10.10
C GLN A 188 6.02 2.95 9.14
N ALA A 189 7.27 2.63 9.52
CA ALA A 189 8.43 2.88 8.68
C ALA A 189 8.37 2.11 7.35
N ALA A 190 7.94 0.84 7.37
CA ALA A 190 7.80 0.04 6.16
C ALA A 190 6.64 0.48 5.27
N ALA A 191 5.48 0.80 5.87
CA ALA A 191 4.35 1.36 5.14
C ALA A 191 4.69 2.71 4.49
N TYR A 192 5.37 3.60 5.22
CA TYR A 192 5.87 4.85 4.68
C TYR A 192 6.82 4.61 3.49
N ALA A 193 7.75 3.66 3.63
CA ALA A 193 8.70 3.33 2.57
C ALA A 193 8.01 2.79 1.29
N LEU A 194 6.90 2.06 1.41
CA LEU A 194 6.13 1.56 0.26
C LEU A 194 5.49 2.67 -0.58
N SER A 195 5.28 3.86 -0.02
CA SER A 195 4.81 5.01 -0.80
C SER A 195 5.85 5.53 -1.81
N SER A 196 7.13 5.14 -1.64
CA SER A 196 8.24 5.54 -2.50
C SER A 196 8.53 4.53 -3.60
N GLN A 197 8.56 5.01 -4.85
CA GLN A 197 8.96 4.22 -6.02
C GLN A 197 10.37 3.62 -5.97
N SER A 198 11.25 4.19 -5.15
CA SER A 198 12.63 3.70 -5.04
C SER A 198 12.75 2.44 -4.18
N VAL A 199 11.69 2.09 -3.43
CA VAL A 199 11.70 0.99 -2.47
C VAL A 199 10.94 -0.19 -3.06
N SER A 200 11.62 -1.34 -3.11
CA SER A 200 10.97 -2.62 -3.46
C SER A 200 10.20 -3.20 -2.26
N ASP A 201 9.27 -4.11 -2.53
CA ASP A 201 8.60 -4.92 -1.50
C ASP A 201 9.59 -5.56 -0.51
N ARG A 202 10.67 -6.14 -1.04
CA ARG A 202 11.74 -6.73 -0.23
C ARG A 202 12.50 -5.69 0.59
N GLY A 203 12.65 -4.48 0.06
CA GLY A 203 13.27 -3.36 0.75
C GLY A 203 12.44 -2.92 1.95
N ALA A 204 11.15 -2.67 1.76
CA ALA A 204 10.23 -2.29 2.83
C ALA A 204 10.16 -3.36 3.93
N LYS A 205 10.00 -4.63 3.53
CA LYS A 205 10.05 -5.76 4.47
C LYS A 205 11.37 -5.80 5.26
N ARG A 206 12.51 -5.62 4.58
CA ARG A 206 13.82 -5.62 5.25
C ARG A 206 13.98 -4.45 6.20
N LEU A 207 13.49 -3.25 5.86
CA LEU A 207 13.52 -2.09 6.75
C LEU A 207 12.79 -2.42 8.07
N ARG A 208 11.58 -2.99 7.99
CA ARG A 208 10.84 -3.47 9.17
C ARG A 208 11.66 -4.45 9.99
N GLU A 209 12.22 -5.48 9.36
CA GLU A 209 13.02 -6.50 10.05
C GLU A 209 14.27 -5.92 10.74
N LEU A 210 14.93 -4.96 10.09
CA LEU A 210 16.13 -4.31 10.65
C LEU A 210 15.79 -3.45 11.87
N LEU A 211 14.66 -2.74 11.85
CA LEU A 211 14.21 -1.90 12.96
C LEU A 211 13.69 -2.74 14.14
N ASN A 212 13.00 -3.85 13.87
CA ASN A 212 12.57 -4.79 14.91
C ASN A 212 13.75 -5.43 15.69
N ARG A 213 14.90 -5.64 15.05
CA ARG A 213 16.10 -6.19 15.70
C ARG A 213 16.83 -5.18 16.61
N ASN A 214 16.51 -3.89 16.50
CA ASN A 214 17.12 -2.83 17.30
C ASN A 214 16.20 -2.39 18.46
N ARG A 215 15.12 -3.12 18.71
CA ARG A 215 14.20 -2.86 19.83
C ARG A 215 14.68 -3.53 21.12
#